data_AF-F9U676-F1
#
_entry.id   AF-F9U676-F1
#
_cell.length_a   1.000
_cell.length_b   1.000
_cell.length_c   1.000
_cell.angle_alpha   90.00
_cell.angle_beta   90.00
_cell.angle_gamma   90.00
#
_symmetry.space_group_name_H-M   'P 1'
#
loop_
_entity.id
_entity.type
_entity.pdbx_description
1 polymer ?
#
loop_
_entity_poly.entity_id
_entity_poly.type
_entity_poly.pdbx_seq_one_letter_code
_entity_poly.pdbx_strand_id
1 'polypeptide(L)' 'MENLGYAPEDVHRCLQLLNDCHFKHAERYGAAGPWFDVYLVPYSGPTGVVDDLYVKLKLDRDCVVVNLASFHRER' A
#
# COMPACT_ATOMS: atom_id res chain seq x y z
N MET A 1 9.35 2.14 -14.35
CA MET A 1 8.60 2.24 -13.08
C MET A 1 9.50 3.01 -12.14
N GLU A 2 9.22 4.30 -11.94
CA GLU A 2 10.05 5.16 -11.10
C GLU A 2 9.48 5.18 -9.69
N ASN A 3 10.35 5.06 -8.69
CA ASN A 3 9.95 5.19 -7.29
C ASN A 3 9.60 6.66 -7.01
N LEU A 4 8.53 6.91 -6.27
CA LEU A 4 8.02 8.25 -5.91
C LEU A 4 8.94 9.09 -5.03
N GLY A 5 10.19 8.68 -4.83
CA GLY A 5 11.11 9.34 -3.90
C GLY A 5 10.71 9.20 -2.43
N TYR A 6 9.76 8.33 -2.09
CA TYR A 6 9.45 7.98 -0.71
C TYR A 6 10.63 7.31 -0.05
N ALA A 7 11.06 7.86 1.09
CA ALA A 7 12.03 7.21 1.95
C ALA A 7 11.35 6.08 2.76
N PRO A 8 12.11 5.09 3.27
CA PRO A 8 11.55 4.05 4.14
C PRO A 8 10.73 4.60 5.31
N GLU A 9 11.11 5.74 5.87
CA GLU A 9 10.39 6.40 6.97
C GLU A 9 9.00 6.89 6.55
N ASP A 10 8.84 7.31 5.30
CA ASP A 10 7.54 7.71 4.77
C ASP A 10 6.61 6.50 4.64
N VAL A 11 7.17 5.37 4.20
CA VAL A 11 6.45 4.09 4.16
C VAL A 11 6.01 3.67 5.56
N HIS A 12 6.91 3.74 6.55
CA HIS A 12 6.57 3.42 7.94
C HIS A 12 5.45 4.31 8.48
N ARG A 13 5.51 5.63 8.24
CA ARG A 13 4.45 6.56 8.64
C ARG A 13 3.13 6.25 7.94
N CYS A 14 3.15 5.95 6.65
CA CYS A 14 1.96 5.52 5.92
C CYS A 14 1.34 4.27 6.54
N LEU A 15 2.15 3.28 6.89
CA LEU A 15 1.66 2.03 7.52
C LEU A 15 1.08 2.29 8.92
N GLN A 16 1.63 3.23 9.68
CA GLN A 16 1.09 3.62 10.99
C GLN A 16 -0.30 4.27 10.89
N LEU A 17 -0.66 4.85 9.74
CA LEU A 17 -1.97 5.48 9.53
C LEU A 17 -3.05 4.47 9.09
N LEU A 18 -2.67 3.24 8.74
CA LEU A 18 -3.63 2.22 8.32
C LEU A 18 -4.64 1.93 9.43
N ASN A 19 -5.90 1.85 9.01
CA ASN A 19 -7.03 1.47 9.85
C ASN A 19 -8.14 0.94 8.93
N ASP A 20 -9.21 0.43 9.53
CA ASP A 20 -10.28 -0.27 8.82
C ASP A 20 -11.00 0.58 7.77
N CYS A 21 -11.01 1.92 7.89
CA CYS A 21 -11.63 2.79 6.89
C CYS A 21 -10.87 2.84 5.56
N HIS A 22 -9.59 2.45 5.57
CA HIS A 22 -8.74 2.39 4.38
C HIS A 22 -8.91 1.08 3.62
N PHE A 23 -9.53 0.05 4.21
CA PHE A 23 -9.77 -1.24 3.55
C PHE A 23 -10.68 -1.05 2.34
N LYS A 24 -10.31 -1.66 1.22
CA LYS A 24 -11.10 -1.66 -0.03
C LYS A 24 -11.70 -3.01 -0.30
N HIS A 25 -10.85 -4.02 -0.43
CA HIS A 25 -11.25 -5.39 -0.75
C HIS A 25 -10.08 -6.34 -0.50
N ALA A 26 -10.38 -7.64 -0.43
CA ALA A 26 -9.38 -8.68 -0.55
C ALA A 26 -9.28 -9.14 -2.02
N GLU A 27 -8.07 -9.33 -2.53
CA GLU A 27 -7.84 -9.82 -3.90
C GLU A 27 -6.88 -11.01 -3.93
N ARG A 28 -7.04 -11.87 -4.94
CA ARG A 28 -6.20 -13.05 -5.14
C ARG A 28 -5.70 -13.12 -6.58
N TYR A 29 -4.38 -13.26 -6.73
CA TYR A 29 -3.75 -13.39 -8.04
C TYR A 29 -3.71 -14.85 -8.50
N GLY A 30 -4.68 -15.24 -9.33
CA GLY A 30 -4.83 -16.60 -9.81
C GLY A 30 -5.52 -17.52 -8.78
N ALA A 31 -6.02 -18.68 -9.23
CA ALA A 31 -6.84 -19.56 -8.40
C ALA A 31 -6.09 -20.13 -7.18
N ALA A 32 -4.78 -20.33 -7.30
CA ALA A 32 -3.90 -20.86 -6.24
C ALA A 32 -3.01 -19.79 -5.58
N GLY A 33 -3.19 -18.51 -5.92
CA GLY A 33 -2.40 -17.43 -5.33
C GLY A 33 -2.80 -17.12 -3.89
N PRO A 34 -1.95 -16.40 -3.14
CA PRO A 34 -2.33 -15.92 -1.82
C PRO A 34 -3.35 -14.77 -1.92
N TRP A 35 -4.13 -14.61 -0.86
CA TRP A 35 -4.99 -13.44 -0.68
C TRP A 35 -4.16 -12.24 -0.20
N PHE A 36 -4.53 -11.07 -0.69
CA PHE A 36 -4.02 -9.79 -0.23
C PHE A 36 -5.18 -8.91 0.20
N ASP A 37 -5.08 -8.32 1.38
CA ASP A 37 -5.97 -7.23 1.78
C ASP A 37 -5.44 -5.94 1.18
N VAL A 38 -6.30 -5.26 0.41
CA VAL A 38 -5.95 -4.03 -0.30
C VAL A 38 -6.49 -2.84 0.47
N TYR A 39 -5.60 -1.90 0.76
CA TYR A 39 -5.89 -0.64 1.42
C TYR A 39 -5.52 0.52 0.50
N LEU A 40 -6.30 1.60 0.59
CA LEU A 40 -6.02 2.85 -0.10
C LEU A 40 -5.88 3.96 0.93
N VAL A 41 -4.69 4.56 0.99
CA VAL A 41 -4.35 5.57 2.00
C VAL A 41 -3.98 6.88 1.30
N PRO A 42 -4.69 7.99 1.58
CA PRO A 42 -4.24 9.30 1.17
C PRO A 42 -3.01 9.69 2.01
N TYR A 43 -1.87 9.89 1.36
CA TYR A 43 -0.62 10.24 2.05
C TYR A 43 0.04 11.46 1.42
N SER A 44 0.39 12.43 2.25
CA SER A 44 1.15 13.60 1.82
C SER A 44 2.63 13.26 1.79
N GLY A 45 3.18 13.09 0.60
CA GLY A 45 4.59 12.76 0.44
C GLY A 45 5.55 13.92 0.65
N PRO A 46 6.87 13.68 0.48
CA PRO A 46 7.90 14.69 0.72
C PRO A 46 7.80 15.91 -0.20
N THR A 47 7.10 15.79 -1.33
CA THR A 47 6.80 16.90 -2.26
C THR A 47 5.60 17.76 -1.84
N GLY A 48 4.89 17.37 -0.76
CA GLY A 48 3.65 18.01 -0.33
C GLY A 48 2.43 17.68 -1.18
N VAL A 49 2.59 16.83 -2.21
CA VAL A 49 1.48 16.30 -3.00
C VAL A 49 0.84 15.14 -2.24
N VAL A 50 -0.49 15.11 -2.23
CA VAL A 50 -1.25 13.99 -1.67
C VAL A 50 -1.44 12.93 -2.74
N ASP A 51 -0.83 11.77 -2.52
CA ASP A 51 -0.98 10.59 -3.36
C ASP A 51 -1.94 9.59 -2.70
N ASP A 52 -2.70 8.86 -3.52
CA ASP A 52 -3.46 7.69 -3.07
C ASP A 52 -2.53 6.46 -3.12
N LEU A 53 -1.99 6.06 -1.96
CA LEU A 53 -1.07 4.92 -1.85
C LEU A 53 -1.85 3.61 -1.71
N TYR A 54 -1.51 2.64 -2.55
CA TYR A 54 -2.06 1.29 -2.51
C TYR A 54 -1.17 0.38 -1.66
N VAL A 55 -1.69 -0.04 -0.51
CA VAL A 55 -1.01 -0.99 0.38
C VAL A 55 -1.67 -2.35 0.23
N LYS A 56 -0.89 -3.39 -0.03
CA LYS A 56 -1.35 -4.78 -0.05
C LYS A 56 -0.68 -5.54 1.08
N LEU A 57 -1.49 -6.06 1.99
CA LEU A 57 -1.05 -6.86 3.12
C LEU A 57 -1.37 -8.32 2.85
N LYS A 58 -0.38 -9.19 3.08
CA LYS A 58 -0.56 -10.64 3.04
C LYS A 58 0.03 -11.22 4.31
N LEU A 59 -0.77 -11.99 5.04
CA LEU A 59 -0.25 -12.82 6.11
C LEU A 59 0.33 -14.10 5.50
N ASP A 60 1.60 -14.36 5.79
CA ASP A 60 2.26 -15.65 5.57
C ASP A 60 2.42 -16.38 6.90
N ARG A 61 2.84 -17.65 6.88
CA ARG A 61 2.89 -18.50 8.09
C ARG A 61 3.65 -17.87 9.26
N ASP A 62 4.73 -17.15 8.97
CA ASP A 62 5.65 -16.62 9.99
C ASP A 62 5.90 -15.11 9.84
N CYS A 63 5.26 -14.43 8.88
CA CYS A 63 5.48 -13.01 8.64
C CYS A 63 4.30 -12.31 7.97
N VAL A 64 4.26 -10.98 8.08
CA VAL A 64 3.39 -10.13 7.26
C VAL A 64 4.22 -9.61 6.09
N VAL A 65 3.76 -9.89 4.87
CA VAL A 65 4.30 -9.29 3.65
C VAL A 65 3.53 -8.01 3.37
N VAL A 66 4.26 -6.89 3.29
CA VAL A 66 3.74 -5.58 2.95
C VAL A 66 4.23 -5.21 1.56
N ASN A 67 3.30 -5.12 0.60
CA ASN A 67 3.57 -4.55 -0.71
C ASN A 67 2.97 -3.16 -0.77
N LEU A 68 3.82 -2.14 -0.67
CA LEU A 68 3.42 -0.76 -0.91
C LEU A 68 3.69 -0.40 -2.37
N ALA A 69 2.64 -0.04 -3.10
CA ALA A 69 2.75 0.52 -4.43
C ALA A 69 2.03 1.86 -4.48
N SER A 70 2.52 2.76 -5.31
CA SER A 70 1.74 3.91 -5.71
C SER A 70 1.49 3.81 -7.20
N PHE A 71 0.23 3.94 -7.59
CA PHE A 71 -0.10 4.24 -8.96
C PHE A 71 -0.14 5.76 -9.05
N HIS A 72 0.80 6.36 -9.78
CA HIS A 72 0.58 7.73 -10.20
C HIS A 72 -0.71 7.68 -11.02
N ARG A 73 -1.71 8.46 -10.62
CA ARG A 73 -2.80 8.78 -11.54
C ARG A 73 -2.13 9.33 -12.79
N GLU A 74 -2.23 8.61 -13.90
CA GLU A 74 -2.15 9.26 -15.21
C GLU A 74 -3.08 10.48 -15.12
N ARG A 75 -2.48 11.66 -15.19
CA ARG A 75 -3.20 12.91 -15.41
C ARG A 75 -3.10 13.23 -16.89
#